data_AF-A0A838CKE8-F1
#
_entry.id   AF-A0A838CKE8-F1
#
_cell.length_a   1.000
_cell.length_b   1.000
_cell.length_c   1.000
_cell.angle_alpha   90.00
_cell.angle_beta   90.00
_cell.angle_gamma   90.00
#
_symmetry.space_group_name_H-M   'P 1'
#
loop_
_entity.id
_entity.type
_entity.pdbx_description
1 polymer ?
#
loop_
_entity_poly.entity_id
_entity_poly.type
_entity_poly.pdbx_seq_one_letter_code
_entity_poly.pdbx_strand_id
1 'polypeptide(L)'
;MTQELYFVADEIRRAAEGYFDRGDYYQAVSEALKVARDRMREVTGNEAAIKVFGENGLGKKYWPDLYGLGAPNPLDNNHRRAVGYTHLAVQFFRNELAHQVAHTKYTKEEAISYIALANLAYLSIGEAASQPTIVQLEEKLKAIHSKLRRQFYPALETGAWMRKTTFAPLSQEEQIWLKKQVMADLSLQKSFDTSNIEFMKLALVAGELDTDDLKVIINDADSPTSSMNQATGIVEFLRYCANSYPSLNTPEIRDAIQHFETVFKF
;
A
#
# COMPACT_ATOMS: atom_id res chain seq x y z
N MET A 1 -18.31 14.17 -15.21
CA MET A 1 -17.32 13.68 -14.24
C MET A 1 -17.15 12.20 -14.45
N THR A 2 -16.09 11.84 -15.16
CA THR A 2 -15.84 10.47 -15.60
C THR A 2 -15.36 9.60 -14.45
N GLN A 3 -16.19 8.63 -14.04
CA GLN A 3 -15.85 7.63 -13.02
C GLN A 3 -14.59 6.82 -13.38
N GLU A 4 -14.22 6.75 -14.65
CA GLU A 4 -13.11 5.92 -15.15
C GLU A 4 -11.73 6.43 -14.75
N LEU A 5 -11.60 7.68 -14.26
CA LEU A 5 -10.33 8.20 -13.73
C LEU A 5 -10.29 8.23 -12.20
N TYR A 6 -11.24 7.62 -11.49
CA TYR A 6 -11.23 7.64 -10.01
C TYR A 6 -10.14 6.76 -9.39
N PHE A 7 -9.52 5.89 -10.17
CA PHE A 7 -8.42 5.03 -9.71
C PHE A 7 -7.06 5.75 -9.63
N VAL A 8 -6.93 6.97 -10.16
CA VAL A 8 -5.66 7.72 -10.18
C VAL A 8 -5.59 8.77 -9.08
N ALA A 9 -4.36 9.14 -8.72
CA ALA A 9 -4.08 10.21 -7.79
C ALA A 9 -4.77 11.53 -8.19
N ASP A 10 -5.21 12.30 -7.19
CA ASP A 10 -6.00 13.51 -7.37
C ASP A 10 -5.31 14.56 -8.26
N GLU A 11 -3.99 14.67 -8.20
CA GLU A 11 -3.18 15.55 -9.03
C GLU A 11 -3.28 15.18 -10.52
N ILE A 12 -3.16 13.87 -10.81
CA ILE A 12 -3.27 13.35 -12.18
C ILE A 12 -4.70 13.51 -12.69
N ARG A 13 -5.68 13.16 -11.84
CA ARG A 13 -7.10 13.27 -12.20
C ARG A 13 -7.45 14.72 -12.57
N ARG A 14 -7.12 15.67 -11.70
CA ARG A 14 -7.38 17.11 -11.93
C ARG A 14 -6.73 17.64 -13.21
N ALA A 15 -5.54 17.12 -13.56
CA ALA A 15 -4.84 17.54 -14.76
C ALA A 15 -5.44 16.96 -16.06
N ALA A 16 -6.01 15.74 -16.01
CA ALA A 16 -6.47 15.01 -17.20
C ALA A 16 -7.99 15.04 -17.43
N GLU A 17 -8.80 15.11 -16.36
CA GLU A 17 -10.25 14.84 -16.43
C GLU A 17 -11.02 15.75 -17.39
N GLY A 18 -10.69 17.04 -17.44
CA GLY A 18 -11.38 17.99 -18.31
C GLY A 18 -11.14 17.72 -19.80
N TYR A 19 -9.97 17.18 -20.16
CA TYR A 19 -9.65 16.79 -21.53
C TYR A 19 -10.27 15.43 -21.87
N PHE A 20 -10.19 14.49 -20.91
CA PHE A 20 -10.76 13.15 -21.06
C PHE A 20 -12.28 13.19 -21.26
N ASP A 21 -13.01 13.98 -20.45
CA ASP A 21 -14.48 14.14 -20.53
C ASP A 21 -14.93 14.69 -21.90
N ARG A 22 -14.07 15.44 -22.60
CA ARG A 22 -14.36 16.01 -23.93
C ARG A 22 -13.83 15.16 -25.09
N GLY A 23 -13.24 14.00 -24.81
CA GLY A 23 -12.64 13.11 -25.81
C GLY A 23 -11.29 13.60 -26.35
N ASP A 24 -10.67 14.60 -25.72
CA ASP A 24 -9.31 15.05 -26.03
C ASP A 24 -8.29 14.18 -25.29
N TYR A 25 -8.24 12.91 -25.71
CA TYR A 25 -7.43 11.89 -25.08
C TYR A 25 -5.93 12.16 -25.20
N TYR A 26 -5.49 12.77 -26.31
CA TYR A 26 -4.11 13.19 -26.50
C TYR A 26 -3.68 14.17 -25.41
N GLN A 27 -4.47 15.22 -25.17
CA GLN A 27 -4.14 16.21 -24.15
C GLN A 27 -4.27 15.63 -22.74
N ALA A 28 -5.25 14.75 -22.48
CA ALA A 28 -5.40 14.06 -21.21
C ALA A 28 -4.14 13.23 -20.87
N VAL A 29 -3.62 12.46 -21.83
CA VAL A 29 -2.38 11.69 -21.69
C VAL A 29 -1.17 12.60 -21.47
N SER A 30 -1.05 13.67 -22.25
CA SER A 30 0.06 14.63 -22.15
C SER A 30 0.16 15.26 -20.76
N GLU A 31 -0.97 15.71 -20.20
CA GLU A 31 -0.99 16.31 -18.86
C GLU A 31 -0.71 15.27 -17.76
N ALA A 32 -1.24 14.05 -17.87
CA ALA A 32 -0.96 12.99 -16.90
C ALA A 32 0.55 12.64 -16.84
N LEU A 33 1.19 12.43 -17.99
CA LEU A 33 2.63 12.14 -18.06
C LEU A 33 3.48 13.29 -17.53
N LYS A 34 3.04 14.54 -17.77
CA LYS A 34 3.70 15.74 -17.25
C LYS A 34 3.64 15.80 -15.71
N VAL A 35 2.50 15.50 -15.10
CA VAL A 35 2.37 15.47 -13.63
C VAL A 35 3.34 14.44 -13.02
N ALA A 36 3.42 13.23 -13.59
CA ALA A 36 4.35 12.20 -13.12
C ALA A 36 5.82 12.63 -13.23
N ARG A 37 6.20 13.30 -14.33
CA ARG A 37 7.54 13.87 -14.51
C ARG A 37 7.82 15.00 -13.51
N ASP A 38 6.86 15.90 -13.32
CA ASP A 38 7.02 17.06 -12.45
C ASP A 38 7.19 16.62 -11.00
N ARG A 39 6.48 15.56 -10.57
CA ARG A 39 6.71 14.92 -9.27
C ARG A 39 8.14 14.40 -9.09
N MET A 40 8.68 13.72 -10.10
CA MET A 40 10.09 13.26 -10.07
C MET A 40 11.07 14.44 -10.03
N ARG A 41 10.78 15.52 -10.77
CA ARG A 41 11.59 16.75 -10.74
C ARG A 41 11.57 17.39 -9.37
N GLU A 42 10.41 17.47 -8.71
CA GLU A 42 10.29 18.02 -7.35
C GLU A 42 11.17 17.26 -6.35
N VAL A 43 11.20 15.93 -6.44
CA VAL A 43 11.99 15.09 -5.52
C VAL A 43 13.49 15.12 -5.82
N THR A 44 13.88 15.17 -7.10
CA THR A 44 15.28 14.94 -7.52
C THR A 44 15.99 16.17 -8.09
N GLY A 45 15.27 17.25 -8.34
CA GLY A 45 15.74 18.42 -9.10
C GLY A 45 15.98 18.15 -10.59
N ASN A 46 15.63 16.98 -11.12
CA ASN A 46 15.93 16.59 -12.50
C ASN A 46 14.66 16.26 -13.29
N GLU A 47 14.51 16.87 -14.48
CA GLU A 47 13.39 16.61 -15.38
C GLU A 47 13.53 15.31 -16.19
N ALA A 48 14.77 14.87 -16.41
CA ALA A 48 15.06 13.72 -17.25
C ALA A 48 15.24 12.46 -16.39
N ALA A 49 14.33 11.50 -16.53
CA ALA A 49 14.38 10.19 -15.88
C ALA A 49 15.70 9.46 -16.17
N ILE A 50 16.27 9.61 -17.38
CA ILE A 50 17.57 9.03 -17.72
C ILE A 50 18.72 9.58 -16.85
N LYS A 51 18.64 10.83 -16.39
CA LYS A 51 19.62 11.42 -15.45
C LYS A 51 19.43 10.93 -14.02
N VAL A 52 18.22 10.51 -13.67
CA VAL A 52 17.86 10.03 -12.33
C VAL A 52 18.17 8.54 -12.18
N PHE A 53 17.66 7.73 -13.11
CA PHE A 53 17.66 6.28 -13.05
C PHE A 53 18.68 5.62 -13.99
N GLY A 54 19.41 6.38 -14.82
CA GLY A 54 20.28 5.83 -15.86
C GLY A 54 19.51 5.12 -16.97
N GLU A 55 20.20 4.67 -18.02
CA GLU A 55 19.57 4.02 -19.19
C GLU A 55 18.89 2.68 -18.88
N ASN A 56 19.33 2.00 -17.82
CA ASN A 56 18.87 0.66 -17.45
C ASN A 56 18.03 0.63 -16.16
N GLY A 57 17.62 1.79 -15.65
CA GLY A 57 16.83 1.90 -14.42
C GLY A 57 17.60 1.63 -13.12
N LEU A 58 18.94 1.50 -13.17
CA LEU A 58 19.78 1.14 -12.01
C LEU A 58 20.52 2.31 -11.36
N GLY A 59 20.25 3.54 -11.77
CA GLY A 59 20.84 4.75 -11.20
C GLY A 59 20.46 4.90 -9.73
N LYS A 60 21.48 4.93 -8.85
CA LYS A 60 21.30 4.93 -7.39
C LYS A 60 21.43 6.30 -6.73
N LYS A 61 21.86 7.31 -7.49
CA LYS A 61 22.22 8.64 -6.97
C LYS A 61 21.09 9.27 -6.14
N TYR A 62 19.85 9.15 -6.61
CA TYR A 62 18.67 9.79 -6.01
C TYR A 62 17.82 8.82 -5.19
N TRP A 63 18.34 7.62 -4.87
CA TRP A 63 17.59 6.65 -4.07
C TRP A 63 17.22 7.18 -2.68
N PRO A 64 18.09 7.93 -1.96
CA PRO A 64 17.70 8.52 -0.69
C PRO A 64 16.52 9.49 -0.80
N ASP A 65 16.46 10.28 -1.87
CA ASP A 65 15.40 11.27 -2.09
C ASP A 65 14.08 10.58 -2.50
N LEU A 66 14.17 9.56 -3.36
CA LEU A 66 13.02 8.83 -3.90
C LEU A 66 12.44 7.80 -2.94
N TYR A 67 13.30 7.16 -2.13
CA TYR A 67 12.99 5.97 -1.34
C TYR A 67 13.47 6.04 0.13
N GLY A 68 13.95 7.19 0.60
CA GLY A 68 14.41 7.35 1.99
C GLY A 68 15.71 6.59 2.29
N LEU A 69 16.09 6.57 3.58
CA LEU A 69 17.40 6.08 4.03
C LEU A 69 17.53 4.55 4.16
N GLY A 70 16.58 3.76 3.65
CA GLY A 70 16.60 2.30 3.76
C GLY A 70 17.68 1.63 2.89
N ALA A 71 18.50 0.78 3.51
CA ALA A 71 19.45 -0.06 2.79
C ALA A 71 18.69 -1.00 1.82
N PRO A 72 19.02 -1.02 0.52
CA PRO A 72 18.28 -1.81 -0.45
C PRO A 72 18.49 -3.31 -0.18
N ASN A 73 17.43 -4.02 0.20
CA ASN A 73 17.42 -5.47 0.12
C ASN A 73 17.31 -5.92 -1.36
N PRO A 74 17.62 -7.18 -1.72
CA PRO A 74 17.54 -7.63 -3.12
C PRO A 74 16.16 -7.51 -3.79
N LEU A 75 15.06 -7.60 -3.01
CA LEU A 75 13.70 -7.36 -3.50
C LEU A 75 13.48 -5.87 -3.81
N ASP A 76 14.02 -4.97 -2.98
CA ASP A 76 13.94 -3.53 -3.21
C ASP A 76 14.69 -3.13 -4.48
N ASN A 77 15.76 -3.84 -4.84
CA ASN A 77 16.53 -3.53 -6.05
C ASN A 77 15.71 -3.79 -7.33
N ASN A 78 15.00 -4.92 -7.42
CA ASN A 78 14.14 -5.19 -8.57
C ASN A 78 12.94 -4.24 -8.63
N HIS A 79 12.33 -3.92 -7.48
CA HIS A 79 11.27 -2.93 -7.42
C HIS A 79 11.75 -1.55 -7.87
N ARG A 80 12.83 -1.02 -7.27
CA ARG A 80 13.43 0.29 -7.64
C ARG A 80 13.86 0.34 -9.11
N ARG A 81 14.33 -0.79 -9.65
CA ARG A 81 14.62 -0.93 -11.08
C ARG A 81 13.36 -0.85 -11.94
N ALA A 82 12.28 -1.52 -11.53
CA ALA A 82 10.98 -1.42 -12.20
C ALA A 82 10.46 0.01 -12.18
N VAL A 83 10.54 0.70 -11.04
CA VAL A 83 10.21 2.14 -10.94
C VAL A 83 11.05 2.96 -11.91
N GLY A 84 12.36 2.71 -11.99
CA GLY A 84 13.23 3.35 -12.98
C GLY A 84 12.78 3.13 -14.42
N TYR A 85 12.42 1.89 -14.80
CA TYR A 85 11.88 1.60 -16.13
C TYR A 85 10.54 2.30 -16.39
N THR A 86 9.67 2.38 -15.39
CA THR A 86 8.39 3.10 -15.49
C THR A 86 8.62 4.58 -15.79
N HIS A 87 9.53 5.25 -15.08
CA HIS A 87 9.86 6.65 -15.34
C HIS A 87 10.57 6.87 -16.68
N LEU A 88 11.41 5.93 -17.11
CA LEU A 88 12.01 5.95 -18.46
C LEU A 88 10.92 5.82 -19.53
N ALA A 89 9.95 4.92 -19.36
CA ALA A 89 8.81 4.78 -20.26
C ALA A 89 8.01 6.08 -20.35
N VAL A 90 7.68 6.71 -19.21
CA VAL A 90 7.02 8.03 -19.17
C VAL A 90 7.82 9.07 -19.96
N GLN A 91 9.15 9.12 -19.77
CA GLN A 91 10.00 10.05 -20.52
C GLN A 91 9.95 9.78 -22.04
N PHE A 92 10.09 8.53 -22.47
CA PHE A 92 10.12 8.18 -23.89
C PHE A 92 8.77 8.39 -24.57
N PHE A 93 7.65 8.01 -23.94
CA PHE A 93 6.32 8.28 -24.47
C PHE A 93 6.03 9.77 -24.57
N ARG A 94 6.44 10.58 -23.58
CA ARG A 94 6.32 12.03 -23.66
C ARG A 94 7.14 12.63 -24.80
N ASN A 95 8.36 12.11 -25.02
CA ASN A 95 9.19 12.56 -26.13
C ASN A 95 8.54 12.21 -27.48
N GLU A 96 8.00 11.00 -27.59
CA GLU A 96 7.26 10.57 -28.79
C GLU A 96 6.03 11.46 -29.02
N LEU A 97 5.22 11.72 -27.99
CA LEU A 97 4.09 12.64 -28.03
C LEU A 97 4.48 14.02 -28.55
N ALA A 98 5.60 14.58 -28.07
CA ALA A 98 6.10 15.87 -28.53
C ALA A 98 6.48 15.90 -30.02
N HIS A 99 6.73 14.74 -30.62
CA HIS A 99 7.04 14.57 -32.05
C HIS A 99 5.85 14.08 -32.88
N GLN A 100 4.76 13.66 -32.25
CA GLN A 100 3.51 13.33 -32.93
C GLN A 100 2.70 14.61 -33.17
N VAL A 101 2.19 14.78 -34.39
CA VAL A 101 1.18 15.81 -34.69
C VAL A 101 -0.12 15.37 -34.01
N ALA A 102 -0.82 16.27 -33.31
CA ALA A 102 -2.04 16.04 -32.49
C ALA A 102 -3.22 15.29 -33.17
N HIS A 103 -3.07 14.84 -34.41
CA HIS A 103 -4.00 13.97 -35.12
C HIS A 103 -3.90 12.47 -34.75
N THR A 104 -2.89 12.05 -33.96
CA THR A 104 -2.86 10.68 -33.42
C THR A 104 -3.99 10.54 -32.40
N LYS A 105 -5.11 9.99 -32.84
CA LYS A 105 -6.25 9.70 -31.96
C LYS A 105 -5.88 8.51 -31.10
N TYR A 106 -5.57 8.74 -29.83
CA TYR A 106 -5.69 7.67 -28.85
C TYR A 106 -7.14 7.22 -28.80
N THR A 107 -7.36 5.92 -28.73
CA THR A 107 -8.63 5.43 -28.21
C THR A 107 -8.73 5.77 -26.72
N LYS A 108 -9.95 5.70 -26.19
CA LYS A 108 -10.20 5.90 -24.78
C LYS A 108 -9.39 4.94 -23.91
N GLU A 109 -9.30 3.68 -24.34
CA GLU A 109 -8.62 2.59 -23.65
C GLU A 109 -7.10 2.79 -23.65
N GLU A 110 -6.54 3.26 -24.77
CA GLU A 110 -5.12 3.64 -24.85
C GLU A 110 -4.85 4.79 -23.88
N ALA A 111 -5.71 5.81 -23.86
CA ALA A 111 -5.56 6.96 -22.97
C ALA A 111 -5.59 6.55 -21.49
N ILE A 112 -6.54 5.70 -21.10
CA ILE A 112 -6.60 5.12 -19.75
C ILE A 112 -5.30 4.39 -19.41
N SER A 113 -4.74 3.63 -20.35
CA SER A 113 -3.51 2.86 -20.14
C SER A 113 -2.28 3.76 -19.93
N TYR A 114 -2.14 4.83 -20.71
CA TYR A 114 -1.07 5.82 -20.51
C TYR A 114 -1.25 6.61 -19.21
N ILE A 115 -2.48 6.98 -18.86
CA ILE A 115 -2.80 7.65 -17.61
C ILE A 115 -2.51 6.72 -16.41
N ALA A 116 -2.81 5.42 -16.52
CA ALA A 116 -2.47 4.43 -15.51
C ALA A 116 -0.95 4.26 -15.36
N LEU A 117 -0.18 4.29 -16.46
CA LEU A 117 1.28 4.30 -16.42
C LEU A 117 1.82 5.54 -15.70
N ALA A 118 1.28 6.72 -16.01
CA ALA A 118 1.64 7.96 -15.32
C ALA A 118 1.32 7.89 -13.82
N ASN A 119 0.17 7.33 -13.47
CA ASN A 119 -0.25 7.13 -12.08
C ASN A 119 0.67 6.17 -11.34
N LEU A 120 1.03 5.05 -11.95
CA LEU A 120 1.99 4.12 -11.36
C LEU A 120 3.34 4.81 -11.14
N ALA A 121 3.83 5.58 -12.11
CA ALA A 121 5.07 6.34 -11.95
C ALA A 121 4.98 7.34 -10.79
N TYR A 122 3.90 8.11 -10.72
CA TYR A 122 3.66 9.09 -9.67
C TYR A 122 3.61 8.45 -8.26
N LEU A 123 2.87 7.36 -8.10
CA LEU A 123 2.72 6.66 -6.82
C LEU A 123 3.97 5.87 -6.41
N SER A 124 4.84 5.53 -7.36
CA SER A 124 6.06 4.76 -7.09
C SER A 124 7.21 5.60 -6.54
N ILE A 125 7.03 6.92 -6.43
CA ILE A 125 8.02 7.85 -5.89
C ILE A 125 7.39 8.82 -4.89
N GLY A 126 8.10 9.11 -3.80
CA GLY A 126 7.61 9.98 -2.74
C GLY A 126 7.35 9.24 -1.44
N GLU A 127 7.31 10.03 -0.36
CA GLU A 127 7.47 9.67 1.06
C GLU A 127 7.65 8.18 1.29
N ALA A 128 8.84 7.72 0.93
CA ALA A 128 9.42 6.63 1.66
C ALA A 128 9.22 6.95 3.12
N ALA A 129 8.53 6.04 3.80
CA ALA A 129 8.38 6.05 5.22
C ALA A 129 9.68 6.58 5.86
N SER A 130 9.68 7.88 6.17
CA SER A 130 10.92 8.65 6.33
C SER A 130 11.62 8.33 7.64
N GLN A 131 10.98 7.46 8.42
CA GLN A 131 11.42 7.06 9.71
C GLN A 131 12.14 5.71 9.60
N PRO A 132 13.43 5.65 10.00
CA PRO A 132 14.17 4.41 10.14
C PRO A 132 13.40 3.31 10.90
N THR A 133 12.52 3.71 11.82
CA THR A 133 11.58 2.82 12.50
C THR A 133 10.68 2.04 11.54
N ILE A 134 10.10 2.68 10.53
CA ILE A 134 9.10 2.06 9.65
C ILE A 134 9.76 1.01 8.77
N VAL A 135 10.94 1.33 8.23
CA VAL A 135 11.76 0.36 7.50
C VAL A 135 12.10 -0.83 8.39
N GLN A 136 12.54 -0.59 9.62
CA GLN A 136 12.84 -1.67 10.56
C GLN A 136 11.61 -2.52 10.93
N LEU A 137 10.44 -1.88 11.05
CA LEU A 137 9.18 -2.56 11.34
C LEU A 137 8.75 -3.46 10.19
N GLU A 138 8.74 -2.94 8.96
CA GLU A 138 8.40 -3.68 7.76
C GLU A 138 9.37 -4.84 7.51
N GLU A 139 10.67 -4.64 7.71
CA GLU A 139 11.67 -5.70 7.63
C GLU A 139 11.42 -6.80 8.66
N LYS A 140 11.06 -6.44 9.90
CA LYS A 140 10.71 -7.42 10.95
C LYS A 140 9.44 -8.18 10.60
N LEU A 141 8.37 -7.48 10.18
CA LEU A 141 7.12 -8.09 9.73
C LEU A 141 7.37 -9.07 8.58
N LYS A 142 8.15 -8.66 7.58
CA LYS A 142 8.53 -9.48 6.42
C LYS A 142 9.38 -10.68 6.83
N ALA A 143 10.33 -10.52 7.75
CA ALA A 143 11.15 -11.62 8.26
C ALA A 143 10.28 -12.69 8.95
N ILE A 144 9.31 -12.27 9.76
CA ILE A 144 8.37 -13.18 10.43
C ILE A 144 7.49 -13.89 9.40
N HIS A 145 6.89 -13.12 8.48
CA HIS A 145 6.06 -13.66 7.41
C HIS A 145 6.82 -14.70 6.57
N SER A 146 8.07 -14.40 6.18
CA SER A 146 8.90 -15.31 5.38
C SER A 146 9.23 -16.63 6.08
N LYS A 147 9.45 -16.62 7.41
CA LYS A 147 9.72 -17.82 8.21
C LYS A 147 8.51 -18.74 8.30
N LEU A 148 7.31 -18.18 8.25
CA LEU A 148 6.08 -18.93 8.46
C LEU A 148 5.40 -19.36 7.15
N ARG A 149 5.84 -18.87 5.98
CA ARG A 149 5.19 -18.98 4.67
C ARG A 149 4.54 -20.33 4.30
N ARG A 150 5.05 -21.49 4.76
CA ARG A 150 4.46 -22.82 4.47
C ARG A 150 3.47 -23.34 5.53
N GLN A 151 3.51 -22.82 6.75
CA GLN A 151 2.64 -23.22 7.87
C GLN A 151 1.78 -22.05 8.38
N PHE A 152 1.73 -20.95 7.63
CA PHE A 152 1.23 -19.69 8.14
C PHE A 152 -0.28 -19.66 8.27
N TYR A 153 -1.04 -20.15 7.26
CA TYR A 153 -2.50 -20.15 7.37
C TYR A 153 -3.02 -20.98 8.55
N PRO A 154 -2.53 -22.22 8.81
CA PRO A 154 -2.90 -22.94 10.03
C PRO A 154 -2.44 -22.22 11.31
N ALA A 155 -1.28 -21.56 11.29
CA ALA A 155 -0.79 -20.81 12.44
C ALA A 155 -1.60 -19.53 12.69
N LEU A 156 -2.17 -18.92 11.65
CA LEU A 156 -3.03 -17.75 11.71
C LEU A 156 -4.40 -18.10 12.28
N GLU A 157 -5.05 -19.10 11.69
CA GLU A 157 -6.35 -19.62 12.12
C GLU A 157 -6.34 -20.02 13.61
N THR A 158 -5.23 -20.58 14.08
CA THR A 158 -5.08 -21.01 15.48
C THR A 158 -4.45 -19.96 16.39
N GLY A 159 -4.13 -18.75 15.88
CA GLY A 159 -3.45 -17.71 16.64
C GLY A 159 -2.05 -18.10 17.12
N ALA A 160 -1.50 -19.23 16.64
CA ALA A 160 -0.21 -19.74 17.03
C ALA A 160 0.94 -18.78 16.65
N TRP A 161 0.75 -17.95 15.61
CA TRP A 161 1.74 -16.95 15.24
C TRP A 161 1.95 -15.87 16.32
N MET A 162 0.89 -15.41 17.00
CA MET A 162 1.00 -14.43 18.11
C MET A 162 1.76 -15.01 19.31
N ARG A 163 1.63 -16.33 19.54
CA ARG A 163 2.32 -17.04 20.63
C ARG A 163 3.78 -17.38 20.30
N LYS A 164 4.08 -17.64 19.02
CA LYS A 164 5.41 -18.06 18.54
C LYS A 164 6.31 -16.89 18.15
N THR A 165 5.76 -15.69 18.06
CA THR A 165 6.47 -14.51 17.56
C THR A 165 6.57 -13.48 18.66
N THR A 166 7.79 -13.30 19.19
CA THR A 166 8.09 -12.17 20.07
C THR A 166 8.50 -10.99 19.21
N PHE A 167 7.75 -9.91 19.26
CA PHE A 167 8.17 -8.65 18.67
C PHE A 167 9.06 -7.88 19.65
N ALA A 168 10.06 -7.15 19.13
CA ALA A 168 10.74 -6.17 19.95
C ALA A 168 9.73 -5.08 20.34
N PRO A 169 9.73 -4.59 21.59
CA PRO A 169 8.80 -3.55 22.01
C PRO A 169 9.02 -2.29 21.17
N LEU A 170 7.93 -1.72 20.68
CA LEU A 170 7.91 -0.40 20.05
C LEU A 170 7.84 0.67 21.13
N SER A 171 8.46 1.82 20.92
CA SER A 171 8.20 2.99 21.76
C SER A 171 6.75 3.46 21.59
N GLN A 172 6.22 4.19 22.57
CA GLN A 172 4.84 4.65 22.55
C GLN A 172 4.52 5.52 21.32
N GLU A 173 5.45 6.40 20.93
CA GLU A 173 5.29 7.24 19.73
C GLU A 173 5.17 6.39 18.45
N GLU A 174 5.95 5.33 18.34
CA GLU A 174 5.92 4.41 17.20
C GLU A 174 4.62 3.59 17.17
N GLN A 175 4.10 3.21 18.34
CA GLN A 175 2.81 2.52 18.43
C GLN A 175 1.63 3.42 18.03
N ILE A 176 1.60 4.67 18.53
CA ILE A 176 0.56 5.66 18.17
C ILE A 176 0.58 5.94 16.67
N TRP A 177 1.78 6.14 16.10
CA TRP A 177 1.91 6.38 14.67
C TRP A 177 1.46 5.16 13.84
N LEU A 178 1.92 3.95 14.20
CA LEU A 178 1.58 2.73 13.47
C LEU A 178 0.09 2.45 13.56
N LYS A 179 -0.54 2.65 14.72
CA LYS A 179 -2.00 2.57 14.89
C LYS A 179 -2.70 3.46 13.88
N LYS A 180 -2.32 4.73 13.77
CA LYS A 180 -2.94 5.67 12.83
C LYS A 180 -2.86 5.18 11.38
N GLN A 181 -1.72 4.61 10.97
CA GLN A 181 -1.56 4.09 9.60
C GLN A 181 -2.42 2.85 9.36
N VAL A 182 -2.35 1.87 10.27
CA VAL A 182 -3.09 0.61 10.15
C VAL A 182 -4.60 0.86 10.13
N MET A 183 -5.09 1.77 10.98
CA MET A 183 -6.51 2.08 11.06
C MET A 183 -7.01 2.90 9.86
N ALA A 184 -6.16 3.68 9.19
CA ALA A 184 -6.53 4.47 8.02
C ALA A 184 -6.78 3.60 6.77
N ASP A 185 -5.96 2.56 6.60
CA ASP A 185 -5.97 1.69 5.41
C ASP A 185 -6.37 0.23 5.73
N LEU A 186 -7.08 0.03 6.84
CA LEU A 186 -7.45 -1.31 7.31
C LEU A 186 -8.27 -2.05 6.25
N SER A 187 -7.86 -3.29 5.95
CA SER A 187 -8.54 -4.13 4.97
C SER A 187 -8.28 -5.62 5.23
N LEU A 188 -9.17 -6.25 5.99
CA LEU A 188 -9.12 -7.65 6.40
C LEU A 188 -9.81 -8.60 5.41
N GLN A 189 -10.55 -8.08 4.42
CA GLN A 189 -11.31 -8.90 3.47
C GLN A 189 -10.70 -9.03 2.08
N LYS A 190 -9.59 -8.33 1.80
CA LYS A 190 -8.96 -8.29 0.47
C LYS A 190 -8.30 -9.60 0.06
N SER A 191 -7.56 -10.23 0.97
CA SER A 191 -6.97 -11.57 0.81
C SER A 191 -6.48 -12.07 2.16
N PHE A 192 -6.33 -13.39 2.30
CA PHE A 192 -5.71 -13.96 3.49
C PHE A 192 -4.33 -13.34 3.78
N ASP A 193 -3.49 -13.10 2.76
CA ASP A 193 -2.17 -12.50 2.97
C ASP A 193 -2.25 -11.06 3.50
N THR A 194 -3.23 -10.29 3.01
CA THR A 194 -3.46 -8.92 3.49
C THR A 194 -3.94 -8.92 4.93
N SER A 195 -4.98 -9.69 5.25
CA SER A 195 -5.53 -9.75 6.60
C SER A 195 -4.49 -10.21 7.61
N ASN A 196 -3.62 -11.14 7.21
CA ASN A 196 -2.51 -11.59 8.04
C ASN A 196 -1.55 -10.47 8.42
N ILE A 197 -1.10 -9.70 7.42
CA ILE A 197 -0.17 -8.59 7.63
C ILE A 197 -0.82 -7.54 8.52
N GLU A 198 -2.10 -7.23 8.29
CA GLU A 198 -2.84 -6.27 9.12
C GLU A 198 -2.99 -6.76 10.56
N PHE A 199 -3.32 -8.04 10.80
CA PHE A 199 -3.36 -8.57 12.17
C PHE A 199 -1.99 -8.52 12.86
N MET A 200 -0.89 -8.75 12.13
CA MET A 200 0.45 -8.60 12.69
C MET A 200 0.75 -7.16 13.10
N LYS A 201 0.39 -6.17 12.26
CA LYS A 201 0.53 -4.75 12.59
C LYS A 201 -0.37 -4.35 13.75
N LEU A 202 -1.61 -4.83 13.79
CA LEU A 202 -2.56 -4.59 14.88
C LEU A 202 -2.05 -5.16 16.21
N ALA A 203 -1.46 -6.36 16.21
CA ALA A 203 -0.89 -6.95 17.42
C ALA A 203 0.27 -6.14 17.99
N LEU A 204 1.07 -5.49 17.13
CA LEU A 204 2.16 -4.60 17.53
C LEU A 204 1.69 -3.31 18.22
N VAL A 205 0.45 -2.89 17.96
CA VAL A 205 -0.14 -1.67 18.52
C VAL A 205 -1.30 -1.96 19.47
N ALA A 206 -1.53 -3.22 19.83
CA ALA A 206 -2.71 -3.64 20.58
C ALA A 206 -2.86 -2.91 21.93
N GLY A 207 -1.74 -2.48 22.53
CA GLY A 207 -1.75 -1.69 23.77
C GLY A 207 -2.24 -0.25 23.63
N GLU A 208 -2.24 0.29 22.41
CA GLU A 208 -2.74 1.64 22.09
C GLU A 208 -4.15 1.61 21.49
N LEU A 209 -4.72 0.42 21.25
CA LEU A 209 -6.09 0.29 20.78
C LEU A 209 -7.08 0.59 21.90
N ASP A 210 -8.21 1.18 21.52
CA ASP A 210 -9.38 1.33 22.38
C ASP A 210 -10.57 0.52 21.84
N THR A 211 -11.68 0.58 22.56
CA THR A 211 -12.90 -0.16 22.19
C THR A 211 -13.49 0.31 20.86
N ASP A 212 -13.31 1.59 20.48
CA ASP A 212 -13.84 2.10 19.21
C ASP A 212 -12.98 1.65 18.03
N ASP A 213 -11.66 1.55 18.19
CA ASP A 213 -10.80 0.91 17.19
C ASP A 213 -11.20 -0.55 16.95
N LEU A 214 -11.45 -1.31 18.04
CA LEU A 214 -11.86 -2.70 17.91
C LEU A 214 -13.20 -2.84 17.18
N LYS A 215 -14.14 -1.90 17.32
CA LYS A 215 -15.38 -1.90 16.53
C LYS A 215 -15.11 -1.72 15.05
N VAL A 216 -14.20 -0.83 14.66
CA VAL A 216 -13.80 -0.65 13.26
C VAL A 216 -13.22 -1.94 12.70
N ILE A 217 -12.32 -2.59 13.46
CA ILE A 217 -11.68 -3.86 13.09
C ILE A 217 -12.73 -4.98 12.94
N ILE A 218 -13.67 -5.09 13.90
CA ILE A 218 -14.75 -6.07 13.86
C ILE A 218 -15.65 -5.84 12.64
N ASN A 219 -16.05 -4.60 12.37
CA ASN A 219 -16.93 -4.28 11.24
C ASN A 219 -16.28 -4.60 9.90
N ASP A 220 -14.99 -4.32 9.73
CA ASP A 220 -14.25 -4.68 8.52
C ASP A 220 -14.13 -6.21 8.36
N ALA A 221 -13.86 -6.92 9.46
CA ALA A 221 -13.84 -8.38 9.49
C ALA A 221 -15.22 -9.04 9.21
N ASP A 222 -16.32 -8.37 9.55
CA ASP A 222 -17.69 -8.88 9.36
C ASP A 222 -18.31 -8.51 8.01
N SER A 223 -17.58 -7.76 7.16
CA SER A 223 -18.05 -7.31 5.85
C SER A 223 -17.40 -8.09 4.69
N PRO A 224 -17.67 -9.41 4.52
CA PRO A 224 -16.99 -10.22 3.52
C PRO A 224 -17.27 -9.70 2.11
N THR A 225 -16.22 -9.26 1.42
CA THR A 225 -16.28 -8.86 0.01
C THR A 225 -16.12 -10.05 -0.94
N SER A 226 -15.94 -11.27 -0.42
CA SER A 226 -15.75 -12.50 -1.20
C SER A 226 -16.52 -13.68 -0.59
N SER A 227 -16.70 -14.76 -1.36
CA SER A 227 -17.37 -15.98 -0.89
C SER A 227 -16.63 -16.72 0.22
N MET A 228 -15.38 -16.36 0.48
CA MET A 228 -14.57 -16.89 1.58
C MET A 228 -14.25 -15.75 2.55
N ASN A 229 -14.63 -15.89 3.82
CA ASN A 229 -14.26 -14.90 4.82
C ASN A 229 -12.73 -14.92 5.02
N GLN A 230 -12.05 -13.82 4.68
CA GLN A 230 -10.58 -13.72 4.69
C GLN A 230 -10.03 -13.30 6.06
N ALA A 231 -10.90 -12.93 7.01
CA ALA A 231 -10.51 -12.46 8.34
C ALA A 231 -10.29 -13.61 9.35
N THR A 232 -9.75 -14.76 8.90
CA THR A 232 -9.59 -16.00 9.69
C THR A 232 -8.77 -15.85 10.99
N GLY A 233 -8.03 -14.75 11.16
CA GLY A 233 -7.29 -14.42 12.39
C GLY A 233 -8.05 -13.58 13.43
N ILE A 234 -9.26 -13.11 13.13
CA ILE A 234 -9.96 -12.12 13.97
C ILE A 234 -10.27 -12.62 15.38
N VAL A 235 -10.77 -13.86 15.51
CA VAL A 235 -11.12 -14.46 16.81
C VAL A 235 -9.91 -14.48 17.73
N GLU A 236 -8.78 -14.94 17.20
CA GLU A 236 -7.54 -15.06 17.96
C GLU A 236 -6.94 -13.70 18.29
N PHE A 237 -7.05 -12.72 17.39
CA PHE A 237 -6.62 -11.36 17.65
C PHE A 237 -7.45 -10.70 18.77
N LEU A 238 -8.78 -10.85 18.74
CA LEU A 238 -9.65 -10.33 19.80
C LEU A 238 -9.38 -11.00 21.14
N ARG A 239 -9.17 -12.33 21.15
CA ARG A 239 -8.74 -13.06 22.36
C ARG A 239 -7.41 -12.56 22.89
N TYR A 240 -6.43 -12.31 22.01
CA TYR A 240 -5.16 -11.72 22.39
C TYR A 240 -5.36 -10.35 23.05
N CYS A 241 -6.15 -9.46 22.44
CA CYS A 241 -6.45 -8.14 23.01
C CYS A 241 -7.10 -8.25 24.39
N ALA A 242 -8.16 -9.05 24.53
CA ALA A 242 -8.88 -9.22 25.78
C ALA A 242 -8.03 -9.84 26.91
N ASN A 243 -7.10 -10.74 26.57
CA ASN A 243 -6.23 -11.40 27.55
C ASN A 243 -5.02 -10.54 27.95
N SER A 244 -4.43 -9.82 26.99
CA SER A 244 -3.23 -9.01 27.21
C SER A 244 -3.53 -7.61 27.72
N TYR A 245 -4.71 -7.07 27.41
CA TYR A 245 -5.12 -5.72 27.77
C TYR A 245 -6.52 -5.75 28.42
N PRO A 246 -6.61 -5.82 29.76
CA PRO A 246 -7.89 -5.99 30.46
C PRO A 246 -8.93 -4.90 30.15
N SER A 247 -8.50 -3.68 29.80
CA SER A 247 -9.37 -2.59 29.33
C SER A 247 -10.15 -2.92 28.06
N LEU A 248 -9.65 -3.85 27.24
CA LEU A 248 -10.26 -4.30 25.99
C LEU A 248 -11.15 -5.54 26.18
N ASN A 249 -11.21 -6.12 27.38
CA ASN A 249 -12.07 -7.28 27.67
C ASN A 249 -13.51 -6.83 28.02
N THR A 250 -14.16 -6.20 27.05
CA THR A 250 -15.54 -5.72 27.20
C THR A 250 -16.56 -6.79 26.77
N PRO A 251 -17.83 -6.71 27.20
CA PRO A 251 -18.88 -7.59 26.71
C PRO A 251 -18.98 -7.63 25.18
N GLU A 252 -18.88 -6.47 24.52
CA GLU A 252 -18.96 -6.34 23.06
C GLU A 252 -17.88 -7.16 22.35
N ILE A 253 -16.65 -7.17 22.88
CA ILE A 253 -15.55 -7.96 22.31
C ILE A 253 -15.78 -9.46 22.52
N ARG A 254 -16.33 -9.86 23.67
CA ARG A 254 -16.68 -11.27 23.93
C ARG A 254 -17.81 -11.75 23.01
N ASP A 255 -18.81 -10.91 22.77
CA ASP A 255 -19.91 -11.22 21.87
C ASP A 255 -19.40 -11.32 20.42
N ALA A 256 -18.48 -10.43 20.00
CA ALA A 256 -17.84 -10.50 18.69
C ALA A 256 -17.01 -11.79 18.51
N ILE A 257 -16.26 -12.21 19.53
CA ILE A 257 -15.53 -13.49 19.53
C ILE A 257 -16.52 -14.65 19.28
N GLN A 258 -17.62 -14.69 20.02
CA GLN A 258 -18.62 -15.75 19.88
C GLN A 258 -19.31 -15.71 18.50
N HIS A 259 -19.64 -14.53 17.99
CA HIS A 259 -20.18 -14.35 16.64
C HIS A 259 -19.24 -14.93 15.59
N PHE A 260 -17.97 -14.50 15.58
CA PHE A 260 -17.01 -14.99 14.60
C PHE A 260 -16.72 -16.48 14.74
N GLU A 261 -16.69 -17.05 15.94
CA GLU A 261 -16.60 -18.51 16.13
C GLU A 261 -17.76 -19.28 15.48
N THR A 262 -18.95 -18.68 15.36
CA THR A 262 -20.06 -19.30 14.62
C THR A 262 -19.92 -19.14 13.11
N VAL A 263 -19.41 -17.99 12.66
CA VAL A 263 -19.21 -17.66 11.23
C VAL A 263 -18.06 -18.46 10.61
N PHE A 264 -16.99 -18.72 11.36
CA PHE A 264 -15.79 -19.43 10.89
C PHE A 264 -15.78 -20.93 11.15
N LYS A 265 -16.89 -21.53 11.59
CA LYS A 265 -17.01 -23.00 11.66
C LYS A 265 -17.01 -23.58 10.24
N PHE A 266 -15.83 -24.04 9.81
CA PHE A 266 -15.65 -24.97 8.69
C PHE A 266 -15.96 -26.41 9.12
#